data_AF-A0A172UWF9-F1
#
_entry.id   AF-A0A172UWF9-F1
#
_cell.length_a   1.000
_cell.length_b   1.000
_cell.length_c   1.000
_cell.angle_alpha   90.00
_cell.angle_beta   90.00
_cell.angle_gamma   90.00
#
_symmetry.space_group_name_H-M   'P 1'
#
loop_
_entity.id
_entity.type
_entity.pdbx_description
1 polymer ?
#
loop_
_entity_poly.entity_id
_entity_poly.type
_entity_poly.pdbx_seq_one_letter_code
_entity_poly.pdbx_strand_id
1 'polypeptide(L)'
;MAVIGLTVVAYAYTPYIKIGGKIRSLGLQTPDPEDVPAEPHADQQDPAPDAYSGVLSAPKMWWLMVPLMLISTGNTYAFMIGEGEWWVAAIGIAFLIFLAVIVGYGDASWGYPIARGQTIQFAILAVVTISTFTVLYLAAYAMAQRRPLRSKHSLNYRSHPHLRDKYPEP
;
A
#
# COMPACT_ATOMS: atom_id res chain seq x y z
N MET A 1 13.21 19.60 -8.88
CA MET A 1 12.04 18.81 -8.43
C MET A 1 11.53 17.79 -9.45
N ALA A 2 11.60 18.03 -10.78
CA ALA A 2 11.17 17.05 -11.79
C ALA A 2 12.01 15.75 -11.83
N VAL A 3 13.29 15.81 -11.45
CA VAL A 3 14.23 14.67 -11.54
C VAL A 3 13.86 13.55 -10.56
N ILE A 4 13.38 13.86 -9.34
CA ILE A 4 13.04 12.84 -8.34
C ILE A 4 11.77 12.09 -8.73
N GLY A 5 10.74 12.80 -9.22
CA GLY A 5 9.50 12.20 -9.72
C GLY A 5 9.75 11.27 -10.91
N LEU A 6 10.63 11.68 -11.84
CA LEU A 6 11.03 10.87 -12.99
C LEU A 6 11.86 9.67 -12.58
N THR A 7 12.66 9.77 -11.50
CA THR A 7 13.44 8.64 -10.96
C THR A 7 12.54 7.59 -10.30
N VAL A 8 11.50 8.00 -9.58
CA VAL A 8 10.51 7.10 -8.98
C VAL A 8 9.67 6.41 -10.06
N VAL A 9 9.22 7.15 -11.07
CA VAL A 9 8.51 6.58 -12.23
C VAL A 9 9.43 5.65 -13.02
N ALA A 10 10.69 6.03 -13.27
CA ALA A 10 11.67 5.18 -13.93
C ALA A 10 11.97 3.92 -13.12
N TYR A 11 12.03 3.98 -11.79
CA TYR A 11 12.21 2.78 -10.95
C TYR A 11 10.97 1.87 -10.97
N ALA A 12 9.76 2.45 -11.04
CA ALA A 12 8.52 1.69 -11.18
C ALA A 12 8.35 1.07 -12.57
N TYR A 13 8.90 1.69 -13.61
CA TYR A 13 8.80 1.26 -15.01
C TYR A 13 10.01 0.52 -15.56
N THR A 14 11.17 0.54 -14.89
CA THR A 14 12.36 -0.22 -15.31
C THR A 14 12.29 -1.60 -14.66
N PRO A 15 11.86 -2.64 -15.39
CA PRO A 15 11.93 -3.97 -14.87
C PRO A 15 13.41 -4.40 -14.91
N TYR A 16 13.85 -5.16 -13.91
CA TYR A 16 15.14 -5.84 -13.86
C TYR A 16 16.33 -5.04 -13.31
N ILE A 17 16.35 -4.82 -12.00
CA ILE A 17 17.64 -4.75 -11.28
C ILE A 17 17.98 -6.18 -10.84
N LYS A 18 18.96 -6.80 -11.52
CA LYS A 18 19.59 -8.05 -11.07
C LYS A 18 20.69 -7.69 -10.07
N ILE A 19 20.51 -8.05 -8.79
CA ILE A 19 21.56 -7.97 -7.77
C ILE A 19 21.91 -9.40 -7.36
N GLY A 20 23.15 -9.81 -7.59
CA GLY A 20 23.65 -11.13 -7.16
C GLY A 20 22.91 -12.33 -7.78
N GLY A 21 22.53 -12.24 -9.06
CA GLY A 21 21.86 -13.34 -9.78
C GLY A 21 20.36 -13.49 -9.51
N LYS A 22 19.79 -12.75 -8.57
CA LYS A 22 18.35 -12.78 -8.27
C LYS A 22 17.62 -11.59 -8.91
N ILE A 23 16.54 -11.87 -9.64
CA ILE A 23 15.65 -10.86 -10.20
C ILE A 23 14.78 -10.33 -9.06
N ARG A 24 14.85 -9.03 -8.76
CA ARG A 24 13.88 -8.38 -7.86
C ARG A 24 12.92 -7.53 -8.68
N SER A 25 11.69 -8.02 -8.86
CA SER A 25 10.59 -7.29 -9.49
C SER A 25 9.71 -6.59 -8.44
N LEU A 26 9.06 -5.50 -8.84
CA LEU A 26 8.12 -4.76 -7.99
C LEU A 26 6.76 -5.49 -7.92
N GLY A 27 6.35 -6.20 -8.98
CA GLY A 27 5.22 -7.12 -8.99
C GLY A 27 5.56 -8.53 -8.48
N LEU A 28 4.53 -9.32 -8.14
CA LEU A 28 4.64 -10.68 -7.60
C LEU A 28 5.09 -11.74 -8.62
N GLN A 29 5.12 -11.41 -9.91
CA GLN A 29 5.60 -12.34 -10.92
C GLN A 29 7.13 -12.31 -10.97
N THR A 30 7.72 -13.39 -10.49
CA THR A 30 9.04 -13.85 -10.89
C THR A 30 8.75 -15.00 -11.85
N PRO A 31 8.79 -14.82 -13.18
CA PRO A 31 8.77 -15.96 -14.07
C PRO A 31 10.13 -16.66 -13.89
N ASP A 32 10.13 -17.85 -13.30
CA ASP A 32 11.28 -18.74 -13.36
C ASP A 32 11.28 -19.36 -14.77
N PRO A 33 12.33 -19.18 -15.59
CA PRO A 33 12.37 -19.76 -16.93
C PRO A 33 12.42 -21.30 -16.96
N GLU A 34 12.48 -21.99 -15.81
CA GLU A 34 12.50 -23.46 -15.71
C GLU A 34 11.17 -24.12 -15.29
N ASP A 35 10.07 -23.35 -15.13
CA ASP A 35 8.77 -23.94 -14.74
C ASP A 35 8.13 -24.73 -15.91
N VAL A 36 8.42 -26.03 -15.94
CA VAL A 36 7.63 -27.07 -16.60
C VAL A 36 6.18 -26.97 -16.06
N PRO A 37 5.13 -27.08 -16.90
CA PRO A 37 3.76 -26.97 -16.42
C PRO A 37 3.43 -28.16 -15.51
N ALA A 38 3.50 -27.94 -14.19
CA ALA A 38 3.06 -28.90 -13.19
C ALA A 38 1.53 -28.86 -13.08
N GLU A 39 0.94 -30.05 -13.07
CA GLU A 39 -0.49 -30.28 -12.89
C GLU A 39 -1.07 -29.61 -11.62
N PRO A 40 -2.37 -29.27 -11.60
CA PRO A 40 -2.96 -28.44 -10.57
C PRO A 40 -3.12 -29.21 -9.25
N HIS A 41 -2.12 -29.13 -8.38
CA HIS A 41 -2.25 -29.53 -6.98
C HIS A 41 -2.94 -28.43 -6.17
N ALA A 42 -3.93 -28.86 -5.37
CA ALA A 42 -4.88 -28.03 -4.63
C ALA A 42 -4.33 -27.31 -3.38
N ASP A 43 -3.05 -26.92 -3.38
CA ASP A 43 -2.37 -26.20 -2.29
C ASP A 43 -1.67 -24.94 -2.82
N GLN A 44 -2.39 -24.12 -3.61
CA GLN A 44 -1.92 -22.78 -3.98
C GLN A 44 -2.01 -21.86 -2.75
N GLN A 45 -1.04 -21.98 -1.85
CA GLN A 45 -0.71 -20.98 -0.85
C GLN A 45 -0.45 -19.66 -1.60
N ASP A 46 -1.34 -18.67 -1.44
CA ASP A 46 -1.19 -17.35 -2.07
C ASP A 46 0.21 -16.80 -1.74
N PRO A 47 1.07 -16.56 -2.75
CA PRO A 47 2.46 -16.15 -2.53
C PRO A 47 2.59 -14.78 -1.85
N ALA A 48 1.51 -13.98 -1.76
CA ALA A 48 1.51 -12.75 -0.97
C ALA A 48 0.13 -12.43 -0.38
N PRO A 49 -0.22 -13.08 0.75
CA PRO A 49 -1.52 -12.91 1.39
C PRO A 49 -1.73 -11.49 1.94
N ASP A 50 -0.69 -10.65 1.97
CA ASP A 50 -0.71 -9.26 2.43
C ASP A 50 -0.58 -8.23 1.28
N ALA A 51 -0.68 -8.65 0.01
CA ALA A 51 -0.57 -7.75 -1.12
C ALA A 51 -1.77 -6.79 -1.24
N TYR A 52 -1.51 -5.52 -1.56
CA TYR A 52 -2.55 -4.61 -2.01
C TYR A 52 -2.98 -5.05 -3.42
N SER A 53 -4.26 -5.46 -3.53
CA SER A 53 -4.94 -5.91 -4.75
C SER A 53 -4.20 -6.99 -5.56
N GLY A 54 -3.35 -7.82 -4.92
CA GLY A 54 -2.58 -8.86 -5.60
C GLY A 54 -1.48 -8.34 -6.53
N VAL A 55 -1.13 -7.05 -6.48
CA VAL A 55 -0.13 -6.42 -7.37
C VAL A 55 1.10 -5.96 -6.61
N LEU A 56 0.91 -5.36 -5.43
CA LEU A 56 1.99 -4.73 -4.67
C LEU A 56 2.04 -5.28 -3.25
N SER A 57 3.16 -5.91 -2.86
CA SER A 57 3.32 -6.40 -1.49
C SER A 57 3.26 -5.26 -0.47
N ALA A 58 2.77 -5.53 0.75
CA ALA A 58 2.63 -4.50 1.78
C ALA A 58 3.93 -3.72 2.03
N PRO A 59 5.10 -4.36 2.23
CA PRO A 59 6.34 -3.61 2.47
C PRO A 59 6.66 -2.61 1.36
N LYS A 60 6.44 -2.97 0.08
CA LYS A 60 6.70 -2.09 -1.06
C LYS A 60 5.74 -0.91 -1.09
N MET A 61 4.44 -1.15 -0.85
CA MET A 61 3.44 -0.08 -0.75
C MET A 61 3.82 0.92 0.34
N TRP A 62 4.11 0.43 1.54
CA TRP A 62 4.44 1.27 2.69
C TRP A 62 5.73 2.07 2.48
N TRP A 63 6.75 1.47 1.85
CA TRP A 63 7.97 2.21 1.48
C TRP A 63 7.76 3.25 0.39
N LEU A 64 6.87 2.99 -0.58
CA LEU A 64 6.54 3.94 -1.65
C LEU A 64 5.75 5.15 -1.10
N MET A 65 4.96 4.95 -0.05
CA MET A 65 4.24 6.04 0.62
C MET A 65 5.16 7.04 1.31
N VAL A 66 6.30 6.62 1.86
CA VAL A 66 7.24 7.51 2.57
C VAL A 66 7.71 8.69 1.71
N PRO A 67 8.33 8.51 0.53
CA PRO A 67 8.77 9.63 -0.29
C PRO A 67 7.59 10.45 -0.83
N LEU A 68 6.43 9.84 -1.11
CA LEU A 68 5.24 10.58 -1.52
C LEU A 68 4.74 11.54 -0.43
N MET A 69 4.69 11.07 0.81
CA MET A 69 4.29 11.90 1.94
C MET A 69 5.35 12.95 2.26
N LEU A 70 6.62 12.66 2.08
CA LEU A 70 7.70 13.64 2.24
C LEU A 70 7.60 14.77 1.21
N ILE A 71 7.29 14.46 -0.06
CA ILE A 71 7.01 15.47 -1.10
C ILE A 71 5.77 16.28 -0.75
N SER A 72 4.68 15.62 -0.33
CA SER A 72 3.44 16.28 0.06
C SER A 72 3.66 17.26 1.21
N THR A 73 4.25 16.80 2.32
CA THR A 73 4.55 17.64 3.48
C THR A 73 5.55 18.74 3.12
N GLY A 74 6.57 18.45 2.31
CA GLY A 74 7.54 19.46 1.86
C GLY A 74 6.87 20.59 1.07
N ASN A 75 5.96 20.26 0.15
CA ASN A 75 5.21 21.26 -0.60
C ASN A 75 4.26 22.07 0.29
N THR A 76 3.61 21.42 1.25
CA THR A 76 2.78 22.12 2.25
C THR A 76 3.62 23.07 3.09
N TYR A 77 4.80 22.63 3.54
CA TYR A 77 5.72 23.46 4.32
C TYR A 77 6.24 24.66 3.50
N ALA A 78 6.65 24.44 2.26
CA ALA A 78 7.09 25.51 1.35
C ALA A 78 6.01 26.59 1.18
N PHE A 79 4.75 26.18 1.02
CA PHE A 79 3.62 27.11 0.98
C PHE A 79 3.46 27.89 2.30
N MET A 80 3.60 27.24 3.46
CA MET A 80 3.47 27.89 4.77
C MET A 80 4.53 28.97 5.02
N ILE A 81 5.73 28.82 4.45
CA ILE A 81 6.82 29.83 4.55
C ILE A 81 6.80 30.85 3.40
N GLY A 82 5.81 30.80 2.50
CA GLY A 82 5.66 31.74 1.40
C GLY A 82 6.54 31.45 0.16
N GLU A 83 7.25 30.32 0.13
CA GLU A 83 8.10 29.91 -0.99
C GLU A 83 7.38 28.99 -2.00
N GLY A 84 6.18 28.51 -1.64
CA GLY A 84 5.41 27.54 -2.40
C GLY A 84 4.09 28.07 -2.93
N GLU A 85 3.64 27.45 -4.02
CA GLU A 85 2.33 27.71 -4.63
C GLU A 85 1.21 27.03 -3.85
N TRP A 86 0.12 27.78 -3.56
CA TRP A 86 -1.01 27.28 -2.76
C TRP A 86 -1.70 26.05 -3.38
N TRP A 87 -1.79 25.99 -4.71
CA TRP A 87 -2.45 24.90 -5.41
C TRP A 87 -1.66 23.59 -5.31
N VAL A 88 -0.32 23.67 -5.27
CA VAL A 88 0.56 22.50 -5.07
C VAL A 88 0.38 21.94 -3.66
N ALA A 89 0.33 22.82 -2.66
CA ALA A 89 0.05 22.42 -1.28
C ALA A 89 -1.35 21.80 -1.14
N ALA A 90 -2.35 22.37 -1.81
CA ALA A 90 -3.72 21.84 -1.81
C ALA A 90 -3.79 20.43 -2.39
N ILE A 91 -3.13 20.17 -3.53
CA ILE A 91 -3.04 18.83 -4.13
C ILE A 91 -2.34 17.85 -3.17
N GLY A 92 -1.23 18.27 -2.55
CA GLY A 92 -0.50 17.45 -1.59
C GLY A 92 -1.35 17.03 -0.40
N ILE A 93 -2.06 17.98 0.20
CA ILE A 93 -2.96 17.75 1.34
C ILE A 93 -4.11 16.82 0.93
N ALA A 94 -4.77 17.09 -0.20
CA ALA A 94 -5.85 16.25 -0.70
C ALA A 94 -5.37 14.81 -0.96
N PHE A 95 -4.19 14.65 -1.54
CA PHE A 95 -3.58 13.35 -1.78
C PHE A 95 -3.25 12.61 -0.47
N LEU A 96 -2.70 13.30 0.53
CA LEU A 96 -2.45 12.73 1.87
C LEU A 96 -3.75 12.21 2.50
N ILE A 97 -4.80 13.04 2.51
CA ILE A 97 -6.11 12.66 3.07
C ILE A 97 -6.67 11.46 2.34
N PHE A 98 -6.70 11.51 1.00
CA PHE A 98 -7.18 10.43 0.16
C PHE A 98 -6.48 9.11 0.45
N LEU A 99 -5.14 9.12 0.50
CA LEU A 99 -4.35 7.91 0.73
C LEU A 99 -4.54 7.37 2.16
N ALA A 100 -4.56 8.25 3.17
CA ALA A 100 -4.79 7.84 4.55
C ALA A 100 -6.14 7.14 4.72
N VAL A 101 -7.19 7.71 4.13
CA VAL A 101 -8.55 7.16 4.20
C VAL A 101 -8.64 5.84 3.45
N ILE A 102 -8.19 5.77 2.19
CA ILE A 102 -8.33 4.54 1.40
C ILE A 102 -7.52 3.38 1.98
N VAL A 103 -6.29 3.62 2.40
CA VAL A 103 -5.43 2.56 2.93
C VAL A 103 -5.96 2.10 4.30
N GLY A 104 -6.31 3.04 5.20
CA GLY A 104 -6.85 2.70 6.52
C GLY A 104 -8.20 2.00 6.43
N TYR A 105 -9.10 2.53 5.62
CA TYR A 105 -10.41 1.92 5.40
C TYR A 105 -10.28 0.54 4.72
N GLY A 106 -9.38 0.43 3.74
CA GLY A 106 -9.08 -0.82 3.04
C GLY A 106 -8.54 -1.89 3.99
N ASP A 107 -7.49 -1.60 4.74
CA ASP A 107 -6.87 -2.57 5.66
C ASP A 107 -7.90 -3.14 6.65
N ALA A 108 -8.71 -2.28 7.26
CA ALA A 108 -9.76 -2.73 8.19
C ALA A 108 -10.91 -3.48 7.50
N SER A 109 -11.33 -3.06 6.30
CA SER A 109 -12.41 -3.72 5.56
C SER A 109 -12.07 -5.16 5.17
N TRP A 110 -10.78 -5.44 4.97
CA TRP A 110 -10.25 -6.75 4.65
C TRP A 110 -9.70 -7.51 5.86
N GLY A 111 -9.91 -6.99 7.08
CA GLY A 111 -9.53 -7.66 8.32
C GLY A 111 -8.02 -7.72 8.61
N TYR A 112 -7.20 -6.97 7.85
CA TYR A 112 -5.77 -6.89 8.08
C TYR A 112 -5.46 -6.13 9.38
N PRO A 113 -4.35 -6.45 10.07
CA PRO A 113 -3.89 -5.64 11.18
C PRO A 113 -3.51 -4.23 10.73
N ILE A 114 -3.38 -3.31 11.70
CA ILE A 114 -2.93 -1.93 11.43
C ILE A 114 -1.63 -1.96 10.61
N ALA A 115 -1.64 -1.21 9.52
CA ALA A 115 -0.56 -1.13 8.54
C ALA A 115 -0.07 -2.48 8.00
N ARG A 116 -0.90 -3.54 8.02
CA ARG A 116 -0.51 -4.92 7.68
C ARG A 116 0.78 -5.37 8.40
N GLY A 117 1.04 -4.85 9.60
CA GLY A 117 2.24 -5.13 10.39
C GLY A 117 3.47 -4.27 10.07
N GLN A 118 3.40 -3.31 9.14
CA GLN A 118 4.50 -2.42 8.75
C GLN A 118 4.67 -1.23 9.73
N THR A 119 4.97 -1.54 11.00
CA THR A 119 4.99 -0.55 12.10
C THR A 119 6.09 0.49 11.97
N ILE A 120 7.26 0.12 11.46
CA ILE A 120 8.40 1.04 11.26
C ILE A 120 8.04 2.08 10.20
N GLN A 121 7.51 1.67 9.05
CA GLN A 121 7.10 2.56 7.98
C GLN A 121 5.93 3.45 8.41
N PHE A 122 4.97 2.89 9.16
CA PHE A 122 3.88 3.65 9.74
C PHE A 122 4.37 4.73 10.71
N ALA A 123 5.36 4.42 11.56
CA ALA A 123 5.97 5.39 12.47
C ALA A 123 6.73 6.49 11.71
N ILE A 124 7.46 6.14 10.63
CA ILE A 124 8.11 7.13 9.77
C ILE A 124 7.06 8.08 9.16
N LEU A 125 5.95 7.55 8.65
CA LEU A 125 4.85 8.35 8.11
C LEU A 125 4.20 9.25 9.17
N ALA A 126 4.08 8.76 10.40
CA ALA A 126 3.61 9.56 11.53
C ALA A 126 4.53 10.75 11.77
N VAL A 127 5.85 10.55 11.78
CA VAL A 127 6.81 11.66 11.96
C VAL A 127 6.77 12.63 10.79
N VAL A 128 6.87 12.12 9.56
CA VAL A 128 6.92 12.95 8.34
C VAL A 128 5.68 13.83 8.20
N THR A 129 4.49 13.31 8.53
CA THR A 129 3.23 14.05 8.33
C THR A 129 2.72 14.76 9.58
N ILE A 130 3.55 14.85 10.64
CA ILE A 130 3.17 15.40 11.94
C ILE A 130 1.88 14.70 12.45
N SER A 131 1.85 13.37 12.33
CA SER A 131 0.76 12.46 12.69
C SER A 131 -0.56 12.65 11.94
N THR A 132 -0.66 13.61 11.02
CA THR A 132 -1.89 13.87 10.24
C THR A 132 -2.34 12.62 9.49
N PHE A 133 -1.42 11.95 8.80
CA PHE A 133 -1.71 10.70 8.10
C PHE A 133 -2.19 9.62 9.08
N THR A 134 -1.50 9.46 10.21
CA THR A 134 -1.79 8.46 11.24
C THR A 134 -3.19 8.62 11.83
N VAL A 135 -3.58 9.85 12.18
CA VAL A 135 -4.91 10.13 12.75
C VAL A 135 -6.00 9.80 11.74
N LEU A 136 -5.87 10.26 10.49
CA LEU A 136 -6.84 10.00 9.43
C LEU A 136 -6.94 8.51 9.09
N TYR A 137 -5.78 7.83 8.99
CA TYR A 137 -5.70 6.40 8.78
C TYR A 137 -6.43 5.63 9.87
N LEU A 138 -6.16 5.93 11.15
CA LEU A 138 -6.76 5.22 12.27
C LEU A 138 -8.26 5.50 12.40
N ALA A 139 -8.70 6.73 12.12
CA ALA A 139 -10.10 7.09 12.08
C ALA A 139 -10.85 6.30 10.98
N ALA A 140 -10.29 6.25 9.77
CA ALA A 140 -10.84 5.47 8.67
C ALA A 140 -10.84 3.97 8.96
N TYR A 141 -9.76 3.46 9.56
CA TYR A 141 -9.63 2.06 9.99
C TYR A 141 -10.69 1.68 11.02
N ALA A 142 -10.87 2.50 12.07
CA ALA A 142 -11.91 2.30 13.08
C ALA A 142 -13.33 2.38 12.49
N MET A 143 -13.56 3.26 11.52
CA MET A 143 -14.84 3.36 10.82
C MET A 143 -15.13 2.09 9.99
N ALA A 144 -14.13 1.61 9.25
CA ALA A 144 -14.24 0.40 8.43
C ALA A 144 -14.42 -0.88 9.26
N GLN A 145 -13.88 -0.94 10.48
CA GLN A 145 -14.18 -2.05 11.40
C GLN A 145 -15.67 -2.15 11.73
N ARG A 146 -16.37 -1.00 11.80
CA ARG A 146 -17.82 -0.96 12.10
C ARG A 146 -18.67 -1.16 10.85
N ARG A 147 -18.21 -0.68 9.69
CA ARG A 147 -18.90 -0.77 8.40
C ARG A 147 -17.91 -1.15 7.30
N PRO A 148 -17.52 -2.42 7.17
CA PRO A 148 -16.57 -2.82 6.14
C PRO A 148 -17.20 -2.74 4.75
N LEU A 149 -16.43 -2.37 3.71
CA LEU A 149 -16.87 -2.36 2.29
C LEU A 149 -17.12 -3.78 1.71
N ARG A 150 -17.26 -4.78 2.56
CA ARG A 150 -17.17 -6.20 2.21
C ARG A 150 -18.36 -6.66 1.36
N SER A 151 -18.11 -6.99 0.08
CA SER A 151 -19.01 -7.86 -0.67
C SER A 151 -18.71 -9.32 -0.31
N LYS A 152 -19.64 -9.99 0.39
CA LYS A 152 -19.59 -11.44 0.69
C LYS A 152 -19.50 -12.31 -0.57
N HIS A 153 -19.82 -11.75 -1.73
CA HIS A 153 -19.90 -12.44 -3.02
C HIS A 153 -18.64 -12.30 -3.90
N SER A 154 -17.62 -11.54 -3.48
CA SER A 154 -16.43 -11.34 -4.32
C SER A 154 -15.52 -12.59 -4.32
N LEU A 155 -14.99 -12.96 -5.49
CA LEU A 155 -14.04 -14.08 -5.64
C LEU A 155 -12.83 -13.93 -4.70
N ASN A 156 -12.41 -12.69 -4.42
CA ASN A 156 -11.34 -12.35 -3.47
C ASN A 156 -11.66 -12.70 -2.01
N TYR A 157 -12.94 -12.81 -1.62
CA TYR A 157 -13.30 -13.31 -0.28
C TYR A 157 -13.02 -14.81 -0.14
N ARG A 158 -13.20 -15.58 -1.24
CA ARG A 158 -12.95 -17.03 -1.24
C ARG A 158 -11.46 -17.38 -1.23
N SER A 159 -10.60 -16.49 -1.70
CA SER A 159 -9.15 -16.70 -1.76
C SER A 159 -8.41 -16.41 -0.44
N HIS A 160 -9.06 -15.84 0.59
CA HIS A 160 -8.43 -15.54 1.88
C HIS A 160 -8.98 -16.43 3.01
N PRO A 161 -8.29 -17.53 3.38
CA PRO A 161 -8.79 -18.53 4.33
C PRO A 161 -9.10 -17.96 5.72
N HIS A 162 -8.26 -17.06 6.23
CA HIS A 162 -8.43 -16.44 7.55
C HIS A 162 -9.74 -15.63 7.70
N LEU A 163 -10.34 -15.20 6.59
CA LEU A 163 -11.63 -14.49 6.60
C LEU A 163 -12.81 -15.46 6.73
N ARG A 164 -12.67 -16.72 6.28
CA ARG A 164 -13.68 -17.76 6.41
C ARG A 164 -13.82 -18.21 7.87
N ASP A 165 -12.70 -18.37 8.56
CA ASP A 165 -12.69 -18.82 9.97
C ASP A 165 -13.29 -17.77 10.91
N LYS A 166 -13.07 -16.48 10.61
CA LYS A 166 -13.60 -15.37 11.42
C LYS A 166 -15.09 -15.12 11.18
N TYR A 167 -15.62 -15.54 10.03
CA TYR A 167 -17.02 -15.31 9.63
C TYR A 167 -17.57 -16.50 8.82
N PRO A 168 -17.91 -17.62 9.47
CA PRO A 168 -18.50 -18.77 8.81
C PRO A 168 -19.86 -18.40 8.19
N GLU A 169 -20.17 -19.00 7.03
CA GLU A 169 -21.52 -18.95 6.45
C GLU A 169 -22.51 -19.62 7.43
N PRO A 170 -23.75 -19.08 7.57
CA PRO A 170 -24.77 -19.67 8.43
C PRO A 170 -25.26 -21.04 7.95
#